data_AF-Q982J1-F1
#
_entry.id   AF-Q982J1-F1
#
_cell.length_a   1.000
_cell.length_b   1.000
_cell.length_c   1.000
_cell.angle_alpha   90.00
_cell.angle_beta   90.00
_cell.angle_gamma   90.00
#
_symmetry.space_group_name_H-M   'P 1'
#
loop_
_entity.id
_entity.type
_entity.pdbx_description
1 polymer ?
#
loop_
_entity_poly.entity_id
_entity_poly.type
_entity_poly.pdbx_seq_one_letter_code
_entity_poly.pdbx_strand_id
1 'polypeptide(L)'
;MKRARAATNLPETRQPRSAHFAQAGQRWSDDVDASTTGVSKHDMCFAVASRESVRPYVLPRNKNDMADAEAICEAVTRPNMRFVAVKTAAQQSVLMLHRCRALLVRQRTMLANAIRAHLAEFGIVMPQGIRTLLTALIAPKDEVNDLPHLVRVALAPMAANLIELGQRIKGLEIEIAREHRGNETSRRLETIPGFGVMTSTAMAATVADPTAFKSGREFAAWLGLTPRESSSGGKQRLGGITKMGDGYLRTLLVVGATAVIRFAREEGSAKTAWIRKLMEKKPAKVVAVALANKMARIAWPLMTRGEVYRVIPA
;
A
#
# COMPACT_ATOMS: atom_id res chain seq x y z
N MET A 1 -70.01 16.18 13.12
CA MET A 1 -68.79 16.46 12.34
C MET A 1 -67.57 16.14 13.20
N LYS A 2 -66.59 15.44 12.61
CA LYS A 2 -65.54 14.62 13.23
C LYS A 2 -64.51 15.45 14.03
N ARG A 3 -64.24 15.05 15.28
CA ARG A 3 -63.04 15.46 16.05
C ARG A 3 -61.88 14.54 15.65
N ALA A 4 -60.83 15.10 15.04
CA ALA A 4 -59.63 14.37 14.66
C ALA A 4 -58.67 14.27 15.86
N ARG A 5 -58.26 13.03 16.21
CA ARG A 5 -57.15 12.75 17.13
C ARG A 5 -55.83 13.07 16.43
N ALA A 6 -55.00 13.90 17.03
CA ALA A 6 -53.60 14.06 16.65
C ALA A 6 -52.82 12.83 17.15
N ALA A 7 -52.31 12.02 16.23
CA ALA A 7 -51.36 10.94 16.52
C ALA A 7 -49.95 11.49 16.35
N THR A 8 -49.19 11.49 17.45
CA THR A 8 -47.77 11.80 17.51
C THR A 8 -46.98 10.64 16.88
N ASN A 9 -46.53 10.80 15.63
CA ASN A 9 -45.61 9.85 15.00
C ASN A 9 -44.17 10.38 15.15
N LEU A 10 -43.43 9.77 16.06
CA LEU A 10 -41.96 9.81 16.10
C LEU A 10 -41.40 9.07 14.86
N PRO A 11 -40.30 9.53 14.24
CA PRO A 11 -39.67 8.81 13.15
C PRO A 11 -39.00 7.54 13.68
N GLU A 12 -39.39 6.40 13.11
CA GLU A 12 -38.74 5.10 13.28
C GLU A 12 -37.23 5.22 13.04
N THR A 13 -36.45 4.87 14.05
CA THR A 13 -34.98 4.84 13.97
C THR A 13 -34.54 3.80 12.95
N ARG A 14 -34.00 4.23 11.81
CA ARG A 14 -33.29 3.34 10.87
C ARG A 14 -32.17 2.61 11.60
N GLN A 15 -32.26 1.29 11.68
CA GLN A 15 -31.18 0.45 12.18
C GLN A 15 -29.91 0.65 11.34
N PRO A 16 -28.72 0.62 11.97
CA PRO A 16 -27.45 0.79 11.27
C PRO A 16 -27.20 -0.37 10.30
N ARG A 17 -26.65 -0.07 9.12
CA ARG A 17 -26.30 -1.04 8.05
C ARG A 17 -25.43 -2.22 8.52
N SER A 18 -24.76 -2.10 9.67
CA SER A 18 -24.02 -3.19 10.30
C SER A 18 -24.91 -4.35 10.77
N ALA A 19 -26.16 -4.07 11.18
CA ALA A 19 -27.11 -5.11 11.62
C ALA A 19 -27.59 -5.99 10.45
N HIS A 20 -27.73 -5.42 9.25
CA HIS A 20 -28.10 -6.16 8.05
C HIS A 20 -27.00 -7.11 7.55
N PHE A 21 -25.72 -6.75 7.70
CA PHE A 21 -24.61 -7.64 7.34
C PHE A 21 -24.49 -8.83 8.32
N ALA A 22 -24.74 -8.60 9.61
CA ALA A 22 -24.76 -9.68 10.61
C ALA A 22 -25.92 -10.67 10.37
N GLN A 23 -27.12 -10.14 10.06
CA GLN A 23 -28.28 -10.98 9.74
C GLN A 23 -28.15 -11.69 8.39
N ALA A 24 -27.55 -11.07 7.37
CA ALA A 24 -27.27 -11.74 6.09
C ALA A 24 -26.22 -12.86 6.24
N GLY A 25 -25.22 -12.66 7.10
CA GLY A 25 -24.24 -13.69 7.45
C GLY A 25 -24.83 -14.84 8.29
N GLN A 26 -25.80 -14.57 9.17
CA GLN A 26 -26.55 -15.61 9.88
C GLN A 26 -27.50 -16.37 8.96
N ARG A 27 -28.25 -15.67 8.08
CA ARG A 27 -29.18 -16.31 7.15
C ARG A 27 -28.48 -17.23 6.13
N TRP A 28 -27.29 -16.84 5.66
CA TRP A 28 -26.45 -17.72 4.82
C TRP A 28 -25.83 -18.87 5.61
N SER A 29 -25.71 -18.76 6.94
CA SER A 29 -25.26 -19.84 7.84
C SER A 29 -26.37 -20.83 8.17
N ASP A 30 -27.64 -20.42 8.08
CA ASP A 30 -28.81 -21.26 8.41
C ASP A 30 -29.30 -22.03 7.16
N ASP A 31 -29.10 -21.47 5.95
CA ASP A 31 -29.48 -22.12 4.68
C ASP A 31 -28.44 -23.17 4.18
N VAL A 32 -27.29 -23.29 4.85
CA VAL A 32 -26.29 -24.33 4.57
C VAL A 32 -26.46 -25.45 5.60
N ASP A 33 -27.32 -26.41 5.28
CA ASP A 33 -27.41 -27.68 6.01
C ASP A 33 -26.04 -28.36 5.99
N ALA A 34 -25.34 -28.29 7.12
CA ALA A 34 -24.04 -28.92 7.33
C ALA A 34 -24.08 -30.46 7.17
N SER A 35 -25.26 -31.06 7.05
CA SER A 35 -25.47 -32.48 6.78
C SER A 35 -25.32 -32.88 5.31
N THR A 36 -25.44 -31.96 4.35
CA THR A 36 -25.56 -32.32 2.92
C THR A 36 -24.25 -32.15 2.13
N THR A 37 -23.29 -31.38 2.63
CA THR A 37 -22.04 -31.08 1.91
C THR A 37 -20.77 -31.63 2.55
N GLY A 38 -20.79 -32.07 3.81
CA GLY A 38 -19.60 -32.63 4.48
C GLY A 38 -18.41 -31.66 4.61
N VAL A 39 -18.61 -30.37 4.33
CA VAL A 39 -17.57 -29.34 4.43
C VAL A 39 -17.71 -28.65 5.79
N SER A 40 -16.71 -28.81 6.66
CA SER A 40 -16.72 -28.10 7.95
C SER A 40 -16.62 -26.58 7.70
N LYS A 41 -17.12 -25.76 8.64
CA LYS A 41 -16.96 -24.29 8.60
C LYS A 41 -15.50 -23.82 8.46
N HIS A 42 -14.54 -24.70 8.76
CA HIS A 42 -13.10 -24.45 8.63
C HIS A 42 -12.53 -24.81 7.24
N ASP A 43 -13.29 -25.49 6.39
CA ASP A 43 -12.88 -25.94 5.05
C ASP A 43 -13.44 -25.07 3.91
N MET A 44 -14.10 -23.95 4.24
CA MET A 44 -14.40 -22.91 3.24
C MET A 44 -13.10 -22.31 2.72
N CYS A 45 -12.61 -22.86 1.62
CA CYS A 45 -11.49 -22.33 0.87
C CYS A 45 -11.96 -21.02 0.21
N PHE A 46 -11.79 -19.89 0.90
CA PHE A 46 -12.12 -18.56 0.37
C PHE A 46 -11.18 -18.24 -0.79
N ALA A 47 -11.59 -18.57 -2.01
CA ALA A 47 -10.87 -18.22 -3.21
C ALA A 47 -11.14 -16.75 -3.54
N VAL A 48 -10.23 -15.85 -3.17
CA VAL A 48 -10.41 -14.41 -3.44
C VAL A 48 -10.00 -14.10 -4.88
N ALA A 49 -11.00 -13.87 -5.73
CA ALA A 49 -10.79 -13.32 -7.07
C ALA A 49 -10.37 -11.85 -7.00
N SER A 50 -9.40 -11.45 -7.82
CA SER A 50 -8.98 -10.03 -7.84
C SER A 50 -10.09 -9.14 -8.41
N ARG A 51 -10.31 -7.96 -7.80
CA ARG A 51 -11.35 -7.01 -8.24
C ARG A 51 -11.21 -6.66 -9.72
N GLU A 52 -9.99 -6.50 -10.19
CA GLU A 52 -9.72 -6.15 -11.59
C GLU A 52 -10.05 -7.29 -12.56
N SER A 53 -9.95 -8.55 -12.12
CA SER A 53 -10.39 -9.72 -12.90
C SER A 53 -11.91 -9.86 -12.93
N VAL A 54 -12.62 -9.43 -11.88
CA VAL A 54 -14.09 -9.48 -11.78
C VAL A 54 -14.74 -8.31 -12.52
N ARG A 55 -14.09 -7.14 -12.55
CA ARG A 55 -14.65 -5.90 -13.12
C ARG A 55 -15.25 -6.03 -14.53
N PRO A 56 -14.67 -6.77 -15.49
CA PRO A 56 -15.28 -6.95 -16.82
C PRO A 56 -16.62 -7.66 -16.82
N TYR A 57 -16.94 -8.42 -15.77
CA TYR A 57 -18.16 -9.21 -15.62
C TYR A 57 -19.28 -8.47 -14.87
N VAL A 58 -18.98 -7.30 -14.28
CA VAL A 58 -19.98 -6.49 -13.57
C VAL A 58 -20.88 -5.78 -14.59
N LEU A 59 -22.17 -6.11 -14.58
CA LEU A 59 -23.14 -5.49 -15.46
C LEU A 59 -23.29 -3.98 -15.15
N PRO A 60 -23.19 -3.07 -16.14
CA PRO A 60 -23.10 -1.63 -15.88
C PRO A 60 -24.38 -0.95 -15.33
N ARG A 61 -25.50 -1.67 -15.25
CA ARG A 61 -26.83 -1.06 -15.14
C ARG A 61 -27.25 -0.67 -13.72
N ASN A 62 -26.90 -1.45 -12.69
CA ASN A 62 -27.20 -1.13 -11.29
C ASN A 62 -26.19 -1.81 -10.36
N LYS A 63 -25.68 -1.06 -9.38
CA LYS A 63 -24.80 -1.62 -8.35
C LYS A 63 -25.64 -2.24 -7.23
N ASN A 64 -25.68 -3.56 -7.17
CA ASN A 64 -26.28 -4.31 -6.07
C ASN A 64 -25.42 -5.54 -5.74
N ASP A 65 -25.55 -6.07 -4.52
CA ASP A 65 -24.71 -7.17 -4.05
C ASP A 65 -24.93 -8.46 -4.86
N MET A 66 -26.14 -8.63 -5.43
CA MET A 66 -26.49 -9.77 -6.28
C MET A 66 -25.71 -9.77 -7.60
N ALA A 67 -25.60 -8.61 -8.27
CA ALA A 67 -24.82 -8.46 -9.50
C ALA A 67 -23.31 -8.60 -9.25
N ASP A 68 -22.83 -8.13 -8.09
CA ASP A 68 -21.43 -8.35 -7.68
C ASP A 68 -21.18 -9.85 -7.43
N ALA A 69 -22.10 -10.58 -6.79
CA ALA A 69 -22.00 -12.02 -6.57
C ALA A 69 -22.05 -12.80 -7.90
N GLU A 70 -22.97 -12.47 -8.80
CA GLU A 70 -23.09 -13.07 -10.12
C GLU A 70 -21.82 -12.86 -10.96
N ALA A 71 -21.28 -11.63 -10.96
CA ALA A 71 -20.02 -11.32 -11.62
C ALA A 71 -18.84 -12.11 -11.04
N ILE A 72 -18.80 -12.34 -9.72
CA ILE A 72 -17.78 -13.17 -9.09
C ILE A 72 -17.94 -14.63 -9.55
N CYS A 73 -19.14 -15.21 -9.46
CA CYS A 73 -19.41 -16.58 -9.90
C CYS A 73 -19.01 -16.77 -11.37
N GLU A 74 -19.41 -15.85 -12.23
CA GLU A 74 -19.08 -15.87 -13.66
C GLU A 74 -17.57 -15.76 -13.92
N ALA A 75 -16.87 -14.91 -13.16
CA ALA A 75 -15.44 -14.74 -13.32
C ALA A 75 -14.66 -15.96 -12.80
N VAL A 76 -15.13 -16.62 -11.74
CA VAL A 76 -14.51 -17.82 -11.13
C VAL A 76 -14.49 -19.01 -12.08
N THR A 77 -15.48 -19.14 -12.97
CA THR A 77 -15.51 -20.23 -13.98
C THR A 77 -14.43 -20.10 -15.06
N ARG A 78 -13.76 -18.95 -15.16
CA ARG A 78 -12.85 -18.67 -16.28
C ARG A 78 -11.53 -19.41 -16.10
N PRO A 79 -11.05 -20.16 -17.11
CA PRO A 79 -9.81 -20.94 -17.00
C PRO A 79 -8.56 -20.11 -16.67
N ASN A 80 -8.58 -18.82 -17.05
CA ASN A 80 -7.49 -17.88 -16.82
C ASN A 80 -7.65 -17.09 -15.50
N MET A 81 -8.67 -17.40 -14.69
CA MET A 81 -8.88 -16.74 -13.42
C MET A 81 -7.75 -17.08 -12.45
N ARG A 82 -7.26 -16.05 -11.76
CA ARG A 82 -6.17 -16.17 -10.79
C ARG A 82 -6.70 -15.88 -9.40
N PHE A 83 -6.56 -16.85 -8.51
CA PHE A 83 -6.91 -16.69 -7.12
C PHE A 83 -5.74 -16.12 -6.35
N VAL A 84 -6.05 -15.23 -5.39
CA VAL A 84 -5.07 -14.68 -4.48
C VAL A 84 -5.12 -15.50 -3.20
N ALA A 85 -3.96 -16.02 -2.77
CA ALA A 85 -3.84 -16.72 -1.50
C ALA A 85 -4.34 -15.84 -0.34
N VAL A 86 -5.17 -16.44 0.52
CA VAL A 86 -5.71 -15.77 1.70
C VAL A 86 -4.56 -15.52 2.68
N LYS A 87 -4.41 -14.27 3.09
CA LYS A 87 -3.40 -13.89 4.07
C LYS A 87 -3.82 -14.34 5.45
N THR A 88 -2.89 -14.88 6.22
CA THR A 88 -3.13 -15.23 7.62
C THR A 88 -3.39 -13.97 8.46
N ALA A 89 -4.05 -14.13 9.61
CA ALA A 89 -4.29 -13.01 10.53
C ALA A 89 -2.97 -12.30 10.94
N ALA A 90 -1.89 -13.06 11.11
CA ALA A 90 -0.55 -12.52 11.39
C ALA A 90 -0.04 -11.65 10.22
N GLN A 91 -0.13 -12.14 8.98
CA GLN A 91 0.26 -11.37 7.78
C GLN A 91 -0.58 -10.09 7.64
N GLN A 92 -1.90 -10.19 7.83
CA GLN A 92 -2.80 -9.04 7.77
C GLN A 92 -2.46 -7.99 8.85
N SER A 93 -2.08 -8.43 10.06
CA SER A 93 -1.68 -7.55 11.16
C SER A 93 -0.41 -6.77 10.83
N VAL A 94 0.60 -7.41 10.25
CA VAL A 94 1.82 -6.73 9.77
C VAL A 94 1.48 -5.70 8.68
N LEU A 95 0.61 -6.05 7.73
CA LEU A 95 0.16 -5.10 6.71
C LEU A 95 -0.61 -3.92 7.31
N MET A 96 -1.40 -4.14 8.37
CA MET A 96 -2.09 -3.08 9.09
C MET A 96 -1.09 -2.06 9.67
N LEU A 97 0.01 -2.53 10.30
CA LEU A 97 1.08 -1.63 10.78
C LEU A 97 1.62 -0.75 9.65
N HIS A 98 1.87 -1.33 8.47
CA HIS A 98 2.32 -0.59 7.30
C HIS A 98 1.30 0.44 6.81
N ARG A 99 0.00 0.10 6.77
CA ARG A 99 -1.06 1.03 6.35
C ARG A 99 -1.26 2.17 7.33
N CYS A 100 -1.27 1.88 8.63
CA CYS A 100 -1.34 2.87 9.70
C CYS A 100 -0.14 3.82 9.60
N ARG A 101 1.08 3.31 9.48
CA ARG A 101 2.28 4.14 9.31
C ARG A 101 2.16 5.03 8.08
N ALA A 102 1.74 4.48 6.94
CA ALA A 102 1.58 5.25 5.70
C ALA A 102 0.53 6.36 5.84
N LEU A 103 -0.57 6.11 6.56
CA LEU A 103 -1.58 7.12 6.86
C LEU A 103 -1.01 8.26 7.71
N LEU A 104 -0.34 7.93 8.82
CA LEU A 104 0.26 8.93 9.71
C LEU A 104 1.34 9.76 9.00
N VAL A 105 2.16 9.14 8.13
CA VAL A 105 3.15 9.86 7.32
C VAL A 105 2.48 10.87 6.36
N ARG A 106 1.33 10.53 5.76
CA ARG A 106 0.57 11.47 4.93
C ARG A 106 0.03 12.62 5.75
N GLN A 107 -0.60 12.35 6.90
CA GLN A 107 -1.10 13.38 7.81
C GLN A 107 0.03 14.32 8.27
N ARG A 108 1.19 13.78 8.64
CA ARG A 108 2.37 14.57 9.02
C ARG A 108 2.84 15.47 7.88
N THR A 109 2.87 14.96 6.65
CA THR A 109 3.25 15.76 5.47
C THR A 109 2.23 16.88 5.20
N MET A 110 0.93 16.58 5.27
CA MET A 110 -0.14 17.56 5.11
C MET A 110 -0.01 18.69 6.14
N LEU A 111 0.15 18.33 7.42
CA LEU A 111 0.28 19.29 8.51
C LEU A 111 1.56 20.12 8.40
N ALA A 112 2.68 19.50 8.04
CA ALA A 112 3.93 20.21 7.81
C ALA A 112 3.81 21.23 6.66
N ASN A 113 3.08 20.89 5.59
CA ASN A 113 2.86 21.80 4.47
C ASN A 113 1.92 22.95 4.86
N ALA A 114 0.88 22.68 5.65
CA ALA A 114 -0.02 23.72 6.15
C ALA A 114 0.72 24.72 7.05
N ILE A 115 1.54 24.24 8.00
CA ILE A 115 2.35 25.11 8.87
C ILE A 115 3.29 25.98 8.02
N ARG A 116 3.98 25.41 7.02
CA ARG A 116 4.85 26.19 6.13
C ARG A 116 4.08 27.25 5.33
N ALA A 117 2.88 26.92 4.86
CA ALA A 117 2.04 27.88 4.13
C ALA A 117 1.63 29.05 5.02
N HIS A 118 1.16 28.79 6.24
CA HIS A 118 0.81 29.85 7.19
C HIS A 118 2.01 30.71 7.58
N LEU A 119 3.19 30.13 7.80
CA LEU A 119 4.40 30.91 8.09
C LEU A 119 4.80 31.79 6.90
N ALA A 120 4.62 31.32 5.67
CA ALA A 120 4.93 32.09 4.47
C ALA A 120 4.02 33.33 4.30
N GLU A 121 2.77 33.30 4.79
CA GLU A 121 1.88 34.48 4.80
C GLU A 121 2.43 35.62 5.67
N PHE A 122 3.25 35.29 6.67
CA PHE A 122 3.93 36.25 7.55
C PHE A 122 5.40 36.49 7.15
N GLY A 123 5.79 36.11 5.92
CA GLY A 123 7.15 36.34 5.39
C GLY A 123 8.20 35.33 5.86
N ILE A 124 7.83 34.33 6.66
CA ILE A 124 8.76 33.32 7.19
C ILE A 124 8.81 32.12 6.24
N VAL A 125 9.76 32.13 5.29
CA VAL A 125 9.94 31.05 4.32
C VAL A 125 10.82 29.94 4.90
N MET A 126 10.17 28.84 5.26
CA MET A 126 10.86 27.67 5.84
C MET A 126 11.47 26.74 4.79
N PRO A 127 12.70 26.25 4.99
CA PRO A 127 13.28 25.21 4.13
C PRO A 127 12.44 23.94 4.11
N GLN A 128 12.53 23.20 3.01
CA GLN A 128 11.95 21.86 2.93
C GLN A 128 12.67 20.91 3.89
N GLY A 129 11.89 20.07 4.57
CA GLY A 129 12.41 19.10 5.53
C GLY A 129 11.59 19.08 6.81
N ILE A 130 11.21 17.88 7.24
CA ILE A 130 10.43 17.71 8.48
C ILE A 130 11.28 18.05 9.71
N ARG A 131 12.57 17.69 9.69
CA ARG A 131 13.49 17.95 10.81
C ARG A 131 13.68 19.44 11.04
N THR A 132 13.97 20.19 9.98
CA THR A 132 14.14 21.64 10.03
C THR A 132 12.90 22.32 10.59
N LEU A 133 11.71 21.91 10.12
CA LEU A 133 10.44 22.44 10.62
C LEU A 133 10.24 22.14 12.11
N LEU A 134 10.48 20.89 12.54
CA LEU A 134 10.35 20.51 13.96
C LEU A 134 11.33 21.30 14.84
N THR A 135 12.59 21.47 14.41
CA THR A 135 13.59 22.23 15.15
C THR A 135 13.13 23.68 15.35
N ALA A 136 12.61 24.32 14.31
CA ALA A 136 12.17 25.70 14.42
C ALA A 136 10.85 25.87 15.20
N LEU A 137 10.04 24.83 15.32
CA LEU A 137 8.83 24.84 16.16
C LEU A 137 9.13 24.59 17.65
N ILE A 138 10.16 23.79 17.95
CA ILE A 138 10.55 23.45 19.33
C ILE A 138 11.45 24.55 19.93
N ALA A 139 12.31 25.15 19.11
CA ALA A 139 13.20 26.24 19.49
C ALA A 139 13.01 27.41 18.49
N PRO A 140 11.90 28.15 18.60
CA PRO A 140 11.65 29.29 17.71
C PRO A 140 12.73 30.36 17.89
N LYS A 141 13.32 30.80 16.77
CA LYS A 141 14.14 32.01 16.73
C LYS A 141 13.25 33.25 16.89
N ASP A 142 13.86 34.40 17.13
CA ASP A 142 13.19 35.69 17.34
C ASP A 142 12.09 35.98 16.30
N GLU A 143 12.32 35.66 15.02
CA GLU A 143 11.35 35.81 13.92
C GLU A 143 10.01 35.08 14.12
N VAL A 144 10.01 33.89 14.76
CA VAL A 144 8.77 33.13 15.06
C VAL A 144 8.13 33.64 16.35
N ASN A 145 8.93 34.19 17.27
CA ASN A 145 8.43 34.80 18.49
C ASN A 145 7.73 36.14 18.19
N ASP A 146 8.13 36.85 17.14
CA ASP A 146 7.55 38.13 16.69
C ASP A 146 6.20 37.97 15.94
N LEU A 147 5.74 36.74 15.70
CA LEU A 147 4.45 36.50 15.05
C LEU A 147 3.26 37.06 15.85
N PRO A 148 2.18 37.54 15.20
CA PRO A 148 0.99 37.99 15.91
C PRO A 148 0.43 36.91 16.86
N HIS A 149 -0.09 37.34 18.02
CA HIS A 149 -0.55 36.42 19.07
C HIS A 149 -1.53 35.35 18.55
N LEU A 150 -2.51 35.74 17.73
CA LEU A 150 -3.50 34.82 17.17
C LEU A 150 -2.88 33.75 16.27
N VAL A 151 -1.80 34.08 15.55
CA VAL A 151 -1.06 33.13 14.71
C VAL A 151 -0.35 32.11 15.58
N ARG A 152 0.31 32.55 16.65
CA ARG A 152 0.96 31.65 17.61
C ARG A 152 -0.05 30.71 18.27
N VAL A 153 -1.22 31.22 18.66
CA VAL A 153 -2.33 30.42 19.21
C VAL A 153 -2.83 29.39 18.20
N ALA A 154 -3.00 29.76 16.93
CA ALA A 154 -3.46 28.85 15.87
C ALA A 154 -2.42 27.78 15.51
N LEU A 155 -1.12 28.14 15.47
CA LEU A 155 -0.03 27.23 15.10
C LEU A 155 0.35 26.27 16.23
N ALA A 156 0.17 26.65 17.50
CA ALA A 156 0.52 25.82 18.65
C ALA A 156 -0.07 24.39 18.60
N PRO A 157 -1.40 24.17 18.42
CA PRO A 157 -1.96 22.83 18.32
C PRO A 157 -1.47 22.07 17.08
N MET A 158 -1.21 22.78 15.97
CA MET A 158 -0.65 22.15 14.76
C MET A 158 0.78 21.65 14.99
N ALA A 159 1.61 22.44 15.68
CA ALA A 159 2.97 22.05 16.05
C ALA A 159 2.97 20.84 17.00
N ALA A 160 2.11 20.85 18.02
CA ALA A 160 1.96 19.73 18.95
C ALA A 160 1.56 18.43 18.22
N ASN A 161 0.54 18.50 17.36
CA ASN A 161 0.11 17.37 16.53
C ASN A 161 1.22 16.86 15.61
N LEU A 162 2.04 17.76 15.05
CA LEU A 162 3.15 17.38 14.18
C LEU A 162 4.23 16.58 14.93
N ILE A 163 4.57 17.01 16.15
CA ILE A 163 5.51 16.33 17.04
C ILE A 163 4.96 14.95 17.42
N GLU A 164 3.70 14.90 17.84
CA GLU A 164 3.04 13.66 18.25
C GLU A 164 2.96 12.64 17.10
N LEU A 165 2.59 13.08 15.90
CA LEU A 165 2.60 12.22 14.70
C LEU A 165 4.00 11.66 14.44
N GLY A 166 5.05 12.44 14.67
CA GLY A 166 6.44 11.98 14.59
C GLY A 166 6.73 10.81 15.54
N GLN A 167 6.31 10.94 16.80
CA GLN A 167 6.47 9.91 17.83
C GLN A 167 5.66 8.65 17.51
N ARG A 168 4.38 8.80 17.14
CA ARG A 168 3.50 7.67 16.77
C ARG A 168 4.03 6.91 15.56
N ILE A 169 4.52 7.61 14.53
CA ILE A 169 5.19 6.98 13.38
C ILE A 169 6.39 6.18 13.86
N LYS A 170 7.24 6.75 14.72
CA LYS A 170 8.42 6.06 15.24
C LYS A 170 8.06 4.80 16.03
N GLY A 171 6.99 4.84 16.83
CA GLY A 171 6.45 3.67 17.52
C GLY A 171 6.08 2.54 16.55
N LEU A 172 5.35 2.86 15.49
CA LEU A 172 5.01 1.86 14.45
C LEU A 172 6.25 1.33 13.72
N GLU A 173 7.27 2.16 13.50
CA GLU A 173 8.53 1.72 12.88
C GLU A 173 9.30 0.73 13.77
N ILE A 174 9.24 0.90 15.10
CA ILE A 174 9.85 -0.02 16.07
C ILE A 174 9.15 -1.38 16.02
N GLU A 175 7.81 -1.40 15.98
CA GLU A 175 7.04 -2.64 15.85
C GLU A 175 7.32 -3.35 14.53
N ILE A 176 7.36 -2.63 13.41
CA ILE A 176 7.74 -3.20 12.11
C ILE A 176 9.17 -3.79 12.16
N ALA A 177 10.11 -3.12 12.81
CA ALA A 177 11.48 -3.64 12.98
C ALA A 177 11.56 -4.85 13.92
N ARG A 178 10.64 -4.99 14.88
CA ARG A 178 10.51 -6.20 15.70
C ARG A 178 10.02 -7.37 14.85
N GLU A 179 8.95 -7.18 14.08
CA GLU A 179 8.42 -8.19 13.16
C GLU A 179 9.46 -8.64 12.12
N HIS A 180 10.23 -7.67 11.59
CA HIS A 180 11.34 -7.95 10.68
C HIS A 180 12.36 -8.93 11.28
N ARG A 181 12.78 -8.69 12.53
CA ARG A 181 13.79 -9.52 13.20
C ARG A 181 13.33 -10.96 13.38
N GLY A 182 12.04 -11.20 13.61
CA GLY A 182 11.48 -12.55 13.73
C GLY A 182 11.27 -13.26 12.37
N ASN A 183 11.11 -12.52 11.28
CA ASN A 183 10.71 -13.07 9.99
C ASN A 183 11.91 -13.38 9.06
N GLU A 184 12.18 -14.66 8.84
CA GLU A 184 13.31 -15.11 8.01
C GLU A 184 13.24 -14.63 6.56
N THR A 185 12.06 -14.74 5.92
CA THR A 185 11.84 -14.24 4.55
C THR A 185 12.14 -12.75 4.46
N SER A 186 11.73 -11.97 5.47
CA SER A 186 12.02 -10.54 5.54
C SER A 186 13.52 -10.25 5.62
N ARG A 187 14.26 -10.97 6.48
CA ARG A 187 15.72 -10.82 6.59
C ARG A 187 16.44 -11.20 5.29
N ARG A 188 16.04 -12.28 4.63
CA ARG A 188 16.58 -12.68 3.31
C ARG A 188 16.34 -11.59 2.27
N LEU A 189 15.13 -11.03 2.23
CA LEU A 189 14.79 -9.96 1.29
C LEU A 189 15.57 -8.67 1.52
N GLU A 190 15.90 -8.32 2.76
CA GLU A 190 16.70 -7.12 3.08
C GLU A 190 18.11 -7.16 2.46
N THR A 191 18.63 -8.34 2.17
CA THR A 191 19.95 -8.47 1.50
C THR A 191 19.98 -7.96 0.06
N ILE A 192 18.82 -7.73 -0.57
CA ILE A 192 18.73 -7.13 -1.90
C ILE A 192 19.06 -5.63 -1.81
N PRO A 193 19.99 -5.09 -2.63
CA PRO A 193 20.23 -3.66 -2.69
C PRO A 193 18.95 -2.87 -2.98
N GLY A 194 18.60 -1.95 -2.08
CA GLY A 194 17.38 -1.14 -2.14
C GLY A 194 16.19 -1.75 -1.39
N PHE A 195 16.30 -2.97 -0.88
CA PHE A 195 15.43 -3.44 0.19
C PHE A 195 15.99 -2.97 1.53
N GLY A 196 15.09 -2.60 2.42
CA GLY A 196 15.35 -2.37 3.83
C GLY A 196 14.15 -2.87 4.60
N VAL A 197 14.24 -2.89 5.93
CA VAL A 197 13.17 -3.29 6.86
C VAL A 197 11.75 -3.07 6.31
N MET A 198 11.38 -1.84 5.96
CA MET A 198 10.03 -1.49 5.47
C MET A 198 9.61 -2.26 4.21
N THR A 199 10.49 -2.33 3.21
CA THR A 199 10.22 -3.01 1.94
C THR A 199 10.17 -4.51 2.16
N SER A 200 11.09 -5.04 2.96
CA SER A 200 11.22 -6.46 3.23
C SER A 200 10.04 -7.02 4.03
N THR A 201 9.60 -6.33 5.09
CA THR A 201 8.44 -6.76 5.90
C THR A 201 7.15 -6.65 5.11
N ALA A 202 6.96 -5.55 4.39
CA ALA A 202 5.78 -5.37 3.56
C ALA A 202 5.70 -6.44 2.48
N MET A 203 6.82 -6.77 1.83
CA MET A 203 6.87 -7.81 0.80
C MET A 203 6.53 -9.18 1.38
N ALA A 204 7.21 -9.58 2.46
CA ALA A 204 6.99 -10.87 3.11
C ALA A 204 5.55 -11.05 3.64
N ALA A 205 4.92 -9.97 4.13
CA ALA A 205 3.54 -10.02 4.61
C ALA A 205 2.50 -9.95 3.47
N THR A 206 2.86 -9.37 2.32
CA THR A 206 1.95 -9.22 1.18
C THR A 206 1.88 -10.48 0.33
N VAL A 207 3.01 -11.19 0.18
CA VAL A 207 3.13 -12.40 -0.64
C VAL A 207 2.96 -13.61 0.25
N ALA A 208 1.72 -14.11 0.35
CA ALA A 208 1.41 -15.27 1.21
C ALA A 208 1.96 -16.58 0.65
N ASP A 209 1.86 -16.77 -0.68
CA ASP A 209 2.44 -17.89 -1.39
C ASP A 209 3.22 -17.38 -2.62
N PRO A 210 4.56 -17.39 -2.59
CA PRO A 210 5.38 -16.97 -3.73
C PRO A 210 5.41 -18.01 -4.85
N THR A 211 4.99 -19.26 -4.61
CA THR A 211 4.95 -20.33 -5.64
C THR A 211 3.76 -20.21 -6.58
N ALA A 212 2.75 -19.41 -6.21
CA ALA A 212 1.62 -19.03 -7.06
C ALA A 212 2.03 -18.29 -8.35
N PHE A 213 3.28 -17.80 -8.44
CA PHE A 213 3.83 -17.18 -9.64
C PHE A 213 4.79 -18.15 -10.35
N LYS A 214 4.66 -18.28 -11.68
CA LYS A 214 5.53 -19.13 -12.52
C LYS A 214 6.91 -18.52 -12.74
N SER A 215 7.03 -17.19 -12.64
CA SER A 215 8.30 -16.51 -12.86
C SER A 215 8.38 -15.15 -12.16
N GLY A 216 9.60 -14.65 -11.97
CA GLY A 216 9.83 -13.29 -11.46
C GLY A 216 9.25 -12.20 -12.40
N ARG A 217 9.11 -12.47 -13.70
CA ARG A 217 8.46 -11.52 -14.64
C ARG A 217 6.97 -11.38 -14.33
N GLU A 218 6.31 -12.50 -14.08
CA GLU A 218 4.91 -12.54 -13.67
C GLU A 218 4.70 -11.86 -12.32
N PHE A 219 5.60 -12.10 -11.36
CA PHE A 219 5.60 -11.42 -10.08
C PHE A 219 5.74 -9.89 -10.22
N ALA A 220 6.67 -9.42 -11.07
CA ALA A 220 6.82 -7.98 -11.34
C ALA A 220 5.60 -7.38 -12.04
N ALA A 221 4.90 -8.15 -12.89
CA ALA A 221 3.65 -7.72 -13.51
C ALA A 221 2.52 -7.58 -12.47
N TRP A 222 2.43 -8.52 -11.53
CA TRP A 222 1.47 -8.47 -10.43
C TRP A 222 1.64 -7.25 -9.51
N LEU A 223 2.89 -6.82 -9.28
CA LEU A 223 3.21 -5.55 -8.57
C LEU A 223 2.93 -4.27 -9.40
N GLY A 224 2.58 -4.44 -10.69
CA GLY A 224 2.35 -3.35 -11.63
C GLY A 224 3.60 -2.57 -12.01
N LEU A 225 4.76 -3.25 -12.02
CA LEU A 225 6.06 -2.69 -12.42
C LEU A 225 6.40 -2.95 -13.88
N THR A 226 5.52 -3.60 -14.64
CA THR A 226 5.69 -3.84 -16.08
C THR A 226 5.01 -2.77 -16.92
N PRO A 227 5.54 -2.42 -18.10
CA PRO A 227 4.89 -1.53 -19.04
C PRO A 227 3.51 -2.06 -19.44
N ARG A 228 2.55 -1.15 -19.63
CA ARG A 228 1.29 -1.46 -20.28
C ARG A 228 1.53 -1.68 -21.77
N GLU A 229 0.97 -2.74 -22.31
CA GLU A 229 1.03 -3.04 -23.73
C GLU A 229 -0.27 -2.65 -24.43
N SER A 230 -0.14 -1.90 -25.52
CA SER A 230 -1.24 -1.55 -26.43
C SER A 230 -0.82 -1.94 -27.84
N SER A 231 -1.03 -3.20 -28.19
CA SER A 231 -0.65 -3.77 -29.49
C SER A 231 -1.89 -3.88 -30.40
N SER A 232 -1.82 -3.32 -31.61
CA SER A 232 -2.88 -3.40 -32.62
C SER A 232 -2.28 -3.57 -34.02
N GLY A 233 -2.86 -4.44 -34.84
CA GLY A 233 -2.42 -4.63 -36.24
C GLY A 233 -0.93 -4.97 -36.39
N GLY A 234 -0.39 -5.82 -35.53
CA GLY A 234 1.02 -6.27 -35.56
C GLY A 234 2.06 -5.27 -35.03
N LYS A 235 1.67 -4.04 -34.66
CA LYS A 235 2.57 -3.04 -34.07
C LYS A 235 2.49 -3.07 -32.55
N GLN A 236 3.60 -3.43 -31.89
CA GLN A 236 3.72 -3.37 -30.44
C GLN A 236 4.01 -1.94 -29.97
N ARG A 237 3.18 -1.42 -29.06
CA ARG A 237 3.43 -0.15 -28.37
C ARG A 237 3.43 -0.35 -26.87
N LEU A 238 4.56 -0.04 -26.23
CA LEU A 238 4.70 -0.08 -24.78
C LEU A 238 4.50 1.33 -24.19
N GLY A 239 3.61 1.44 -23.21
CA GLY A 239 3.29 2.68 -22.51
C GLY A 239 3.92 2.76 -21.11
N GLY A 240 3.34 3.61 -20.26
CA GLY A 240 3.70 3.67 -18.83
C GLY A 240 3.41 2.35 -18.10
N ILE A 241 3.94 2.20 -16.88
CA ILE A 241 3.65 1.01 -16.07
C ILE A 241 2.15 0.85 -15.82
N THR A 242 1.68 -0.38 -15.66
CA THR A 242 0.25 -0.67 -15.48
C THR A 242 -0.33 -0.03 -14.21
N LYS A 243 0.51 0.19 -13.19
CA LYS A 243 0.12 0.67 -11.84
C LYS A 243 -0.90 -0.25 -11.14
N MET A 244 -1.05 -1.49 -11.62
CA MET A 244 -1.91 -2.53 -11.05
C MET A 244 -1.27 -3.13 -9.80
N GLY A 245 -2.08 -3.69 -8.89
CA GLY A 245 -1.60 -4.24 -7.62
C GLY A 245 -1.32 -3.19 -6.54
N ASP A 246 -0.55 -3.56 -5.51
CA ASP A 246 -0.36 -2.75 -4.32
C ASP A 246 0.50 -1.50 -4.55
N GLY A 247 -0.15 -0.33 -4.53
CA GLY A 247 0.52 0.96 -4.67
C GLY A 247 1.56 1.25 -3.59
N TYR A 248 1.40 0.74 -2.37
CA TYR A 248 2.35 0.95 -1.28
C TYR A 248 3.65 0.17 -1.50
N LEU A 249 3.56 -1.12 -1.83
CA LEU A 249 4.74 -1.91 -2.20
C LEU A 249 5.48 -1.28 -3.37
N ARG A 250 4.74 -0.82 -4.38
CA ARG A 250 5.33 -0.15 -5.53
C ARG A 250 6.08 1.12 -5.12
N THR A 251 5.50 1.94 -4.24
CA THR A 251 6.19 3.12 -3.69
C THR A 251 7.46 2.71 -2.94
N LEU A 252 7.41 1.69 -2.08
CA LEU A 252 8.59 1.22 -1.33
C LEU A 252 9.71 0.73 -2.26
N LEU A 253 9.37 -0.06 -3.28
CA LEU A 253 10.34 -0.56 -4.26
C LEU A 253 10.99 0.57 -5.06
N VAL A 254 10.21 1.56 -5.49
CA VAL A 254 10.74 2.72 -6.24
C VAL A 254 11.59 3.63 -5.34
N VAL A 255 11.22 3.81 -4.08
CA VAL A 255 12.04 4.55 -3.10
C VAL A 255 13.35 3.82 -2.84
N GLY A 256 13.30 2.50 -2.65
CA GLY A 256 14.48 1.65 -2.53
C GLY A 256 15.42 1.73 -3.73
N ALA A 257 14.87 1.62 -4.94
CA ALA A 257 15.62 1.79 -6.18
C ALA A 257 16.23 3.19 -6.31
N THR A 258 15.53 4.23 -5.86
CA THR A 258 16.04 5.62 -5.88
C THR A 258 17.25 5.76 -4.95
N ALA A 259 17.24 5.12 -3.79
CA ALA A 259 18.38 5.11 -2.86
C ALA A 259 19.60 4.41 -3.49
N VAL A 260 19.39 3.27 -4.15
CA VAL A 260 20.48 2.56 -4.88
C VAL A 260 21.04 3.43 -6.00
N ILE A 261 20.19 4.12 -6.76
CA ILE A 261 20.63 5.03 -7.83
C ILE A 261 21.47 6.19 -7.28
N ARG A 262 21.07 6.76 -6.14
CA ARG A 262 21.84 7.81 -5.48
C ARG A 262 23.25 7.33 -5.15
N PHE A 263 23.37 6.18 -4.49
CA PHE A 263 24.68 5.59 -4.15
C PHE A 263 25.49 5.22 -5.40
N ALA A 264 24.84 4.70 -6.44
CA ALA A 264 25.47 4.35 -7.72
C ALA A 264 26.09 5.54 -8.48
N ARG A 265 25.68 6.77 -8.18
CA ARG A 265 26.29 8.00 -8.73
C ARG A 265 27.61 8.33 -8.04
N GLU A 266 27.69 8.03 -6.76
CA GLU A 266 28.85 8.30 -5.91
C GLU A 266 29.89 7.17 -6.05
N GLU A 267 29.43 5.92 -6.24
CA GLU A 267 30.29 4.74 -6.34
C GLU A 267 30.57 4.33 -7.81
N GLY A 268 31.85 4.28 -8.18
CA GLY A 268 32.34 3.85 -9.51
C GLY A 268 32.33 2.33 -9.76
N SER A 269 31.70 1.52 -8.90
CA SER A 269 31.83 0.05 -8.93
C SER A 269 31.25 -0.59 -10.20
N ALA A 270 31.72 -1.80 -10.54
CA ALA A 270 31.18 -2.61 -11.64
C ALA A 270 29.71 -3.00 -11.42
N LYS A 271 29.30 -3.14 -10.14
CA LYS A 271 27.93 -3.52 -9.73
C LYS A 271 26.89 -2.47 -10.15
N THR A 272 27.31 -1.21 -10.26
CA THR A 272 26.45 -0.07 -10.60
C THR A 272 26.59 0.38 -12.06
N ALA A 273 27.45 -0.27 -12.85
CA ALA A 273 27.71 0.08 -14.26
C ALA A 273 26.44 0.05 -15.14
N TRP A 274 25.57 -0.96 -14.95
CA TRP A 274 24.29 -1.03 -15.68
C TRP A 274 23.37 0.16 -15.36
N ILE A 275 23.35 0.60 -14.10
CA ILE A 275 22.55 1.75 -13.66
C ILE A 275 23.08 3.04 -14.29
N ARG A 276 24.40 3.25 -14.25
CA ARG A 276 25.05 4.43 -14.87
C ARG A 276 24.79 4.50 -16.37
N LYS A 277 25.02 3.40 -17.09
CA LYS A 277 24.75 3.30 -18.54
C LYS A 277 23.28 3.59 -18.89
N LEU A 278 22.34 3.23 -18.02
CA LEU A 278 20.92 3.53 -18.24
C LEU A 278 20.61 5.00 -17.94
N MET A 279 21.25 5.59 -16.93
CA MET A 279 21.10 7.00 -16.60
C MET A 279 21.64 7.96 -17.67
N GLU A 280 22.64 7.55 -18.46
CA GLU A 280 23.11 8.32 -19.63
C GLU A 280 22.01 8.53 -20.68
N LYS A 281 21.04 7.60 -20.74
CA LYS A 281 20.03 7.54 -21.81
C LYS A 281 18.61 7.87 -21.33
N LYS A 282 18.35 7.79 -20.03
CA LYS A 282 17.00 7.85 -19.47
C LYS A 282 16.93 8.70 -18.20
N PRO A 283 15.82 9.43 -17.97
CA PRO A 283 15.63 10.18 -16.73
C PRO A 283 15.68 9.28 -15.48
N ALA A 284 16.20 9.81 -14.37
CA ALA A 284 16.40 9.05 -13.14
C ALA A 284 15.15 8.32 -12.62
N LYS A 285 13.97 8.94 -12.74
CA LYS A 285 12.69 8.31 -12.34
C LYS A 285 12.36 7.06 -13.17
N VAL A 286 12.70 7.07 -14.46
CA VAL A 286 12.49 5.90 -15.35
C VAL A 286 13.47 4.79 -14.97
N VAL A 287 14.73 5.14 -14.69
CA VAL A 287 15.76 4.20 -14.21
C VAL A 287 15.34 3.58 -12.88
N ALA A 288 14.77 4.36 -11.95
CA ALA A 288 14.27 3.87 -10.66
C ALA A 288 13.16 2.83 -10.83
N VAL A 289 12.22 3.05 -11.75
CA VAL A 289 11.16 2.08 -12.05
C VAL A 289 11.74 0.80 -12.69
N ALA A 290 12.70 0.93 -13.61
CA ALA A 290 13.36 -0.21 -14.22
C ALA A 290 14.16 -1.04 -13.19
N LEU A 291 14.85 -0.37 -12.27
CA LEU A 291 15.57 -1.03 -11.19
C LEU A 291 14.61 -1.68 -10.19
N ALA A 292 13.50 -1.02 -9.83
CA ALA A 292 12.46 -1.63 -8.99
C ALA A 292 11.88 -2.90 -9.63
N ASN A 293 11.67 -2.92 -10.95
CA ASN A 293 11.27 -4.13 -11.69
C ASN A 293 12.33 -5.24 -11.57
N LYS A 294 13.61 -4.91 -11.75
CA LYS A 294 14.73 -5.85 -11.59
C LYS A 294 14.78 -6.41 -10.16
N MET A 295 14.64 -5.55 -9.15
CA MET A 295 14.63 -5.95 -7.74
C MET A 295 13.45 -6.87 -7.42
N ALA A 296 12.25 -6.60 -7.93
CA ALA A 296 11.10 -7.49 -7.77
C ALA A 296 11.35 -8.88 -8.38
N ARG A 297 11.97 -8.93 -9.57
CA ARG A 297 12.34 -10.19 -10.22
C ARG A 297 13.39 -10.99 -9.45
N ILE A 298 14.23 -10.32 -8.66
CA ILE A 298 15.22 -10.94 -7.76
C ILE A 298 14.57 -11.37 -6.45
N ALA A 299 13.60 -10.62 -5.92
CA ALA A 299 12.90 -10.95 -4.69
C ALA A 299 12.11 -12.26 -4.81
N TRP A 300 11.46 -12.50 -5.94
CA TRP A 300 10.67 -13.71 -6.18
C TRP A 300 11.44 -15.02 -5.92
N PRO A 301 12.60 -15.30 -6.56
CA PRO A 301 13.33 -16.53 -6.33
C PRO A 301 13.89 -16.65 -4.91
N LEU A 302 14.22 -15.55 -4.22
CA LEU A 302 14.64 -15.60 -2.81
C LEU A 302 13.50 -16.05 -1.89
N MET A 303 12.27 -15.64 -2.20
CA MET A 303 11.09 -16.07 -1.44
C MET A 303 10.72 -17.53 -1.73
N THR A 304 10.86 -18.01 -2.98
CA THR A 304 10.50 -19.40 -3.33
C THR A 304 11.56 -20.42 -2.95
N ARG A 305 12.85 -20.08 -3.07
CA ARG A 305 13.96 -21.00 -2.81
C ARG A 305 14.54 -20.88 -1.41
N GLY A 306 14.18 -19.83 -0.69
CA GLY A 306 14.73 -19.54 0.63
C GLY A 306 16.22 -19.18 0.60
N GLU A 307 16.71 -18.68 -0.52
CA GLU A 307 18.10 -18.26 -0.67
C GLU A 307 18.31 -16.83 -0.16
N VAL A 308 19.59 -16.47 0.02
CA VAL A 308 20.02 -15.09 0.33
C VAL A 308 20.57 -14.45 -0.93
N TYR A 309 20.36 -13.15 -1.11
CA TYR A 309 20.92 -12.44 -2.26
C TYR A 309 22.44 -12.54 -2.26
N ARG A 310 23.00 -13.06 -3.35
CA ARG A 310 24.44 -13.07 -3.62
C ARG A 310 24.70 -12.20 -4.83
N VAL A 311 25.68 -11.31 -4.72
CA VAL A 311 26.17 -10.59 -5.89
C VAL A 311 26.94 -11.59 -6.75
N ILE A 312 26.42 -11.91 -7.93
CA ILE A 312 27.17 -12.67 -8.92
C ILE A 312 28.34 -11.77 -9.36
N PRO A 313 29.61 -12.20 -9.17
CA PRO A 313 30.75 -11.47 -9.70
C PRO A 313 30.58 -11.28 -11.21
N ALA A 314 30.92 -10.09 -11.70
CA ALA A 314 30.87 -9.77 -13.13
C ALA A 314 31.87 -10.61 -13.93
#